data_AF-A0A812SWY3-F1
#
_entry.id   AF-A0A812SWY3-F1
#
_cell.length_a   1.000
_cell.length_b   1.000
_cell.length_c   1.000
_cell.angle_alpha   90.00
_cell.angle_beta   90.00
_cell.angle_gamma   90.00
#
_symmetry.space_group_name_H-M   'P 1'
#
loop_
_entity.id
_entity.type
_entity.pdbx_description
1 polymer ?
#
loop_
_entity_poly.entity_id
_entity_poly.type
_entity_poly.pdbx_seq_one_letter_code
_entity_poly.pdbx_strand_id
1 'polypeptide(L)'
;MAMEKATALLKALPSAKVCTSLSSAVSAANASEEGKCWAALQLGTSTLSEVQTALQQGSKQLAVLLVATQKPVSQLEVLRAMEYGGVYVAAGELESSGALLKEAAGYTEGPAFVLLAPAETIKGDENWTSFRYDPRKEDKGLPAFSTDSTRVRQEIQGFLSRESLLTLIAKKSLPSATAADSGDAAALSEGLAAASKT
;
A
#
# COMPACT_ATOMS: atom_id res chain seq x y z
N MET A 1 -15.57 17.49 13.09
CA MET A 1 -16.45 16.30 12.94
C MET A 1 -15.79 15.12 12.21
N ALA A 2 -15.55 15.14 10.89
CA ALA A 2 -15.02 13.95 10.18
C ALA A 2 -13.65 13.44 10.71
N MET A 3 -12.69 14.35 10.93
CA MET A 3 -11.37 14.00 11.51
C MET A 3 -11.46 13.46 12.94
N GLU A 4 -12.37 14.00 13.76
CA GLU A 4 -12.57 13.52 15.14
C GLU A 4 -13.14 12.11 15.14
N LYS A 5 -14.10 11.83 14.25
CA LYS A 5 -14.67 10.49 14.05
C LYS A 5 -13.61 9.50 13.58
N ALA A 6 -12.81 9.86 12.59
CA ALA A 6 -11.69 9.05 12.11
C ALA A 6 -10.69 8.72 13.23
N THR A 7 -10.33 9.73 14.03
CA THR A 7 -9.44 9.57 15.19
C THR A 7 -10.05 8.66 16.25
N ALA A 8 -11.35 8.78 16.52
CA ALA A 8 -12.06 7.91 17.46
C ALA A 8 -12.09 6.46 16.98
N LEU A 9 -12.30 6.22 15.69
CA LEU A 9 -12.25 4.88 15.09
C LEU A 9 -10.86 4.25 15.25
N LEU A 10 -9.79 5.02 15.03
CA LEU A 10 -8.43 4.54 15.25
C LEU A 10 -8.13 4.22 16.71
N LYS A 11 -8.59 5.07 17.64
CA LYS A 11 -8.43 4.83 19.10
C LYS A 11 -9.19 3.59 19.60
N ALA A 12 -10.20 3.15 18.86
CA ALA A 12 -10.93 1.93 19.17
C ALA A 12 -10.22 0.65 18.66
N LEU A 13 -9.16 0.77 17.86
CA LEU A 13 -8.36 -0.36 17.42
C LEU A 13 -7.43 -0.83 18.54
N PRO A 14 -7.26 -2.15 18.74
CA PRO A 14 -6.29 -2.67 19.68
C PRO A 14 -4.87 -2.30 19.25
N SER A 15 -4.05 -1.88 20.21
CA SER A 15 -2.62 -1.56 20.00
C SER A 15 -2.33 -0.45 18.99
N ALA A 16 -3.32 0.37 18.65
CA ALA A 16 -3.11 1.52 17.77
C ALA A 16 -2.57 2.73 18.55
N LYS A 17 -1.38 3.20 18.17
CA LYS A 17 -0.82 4.45 18.68
C LYS A 17 -1.15 5.57 17.72
N VAL A 18 -2.13 6.40 18.06
CA VAL A 18 -2.56 7.52 17.20
C VAL A 18 -1.70 8.76 17.48
N CYS A 19 -1.03 9.25 16.44
CA CYS A 19 -0.19 10.44 16.46
C CYS A 19 -0.89 11.63 15.80
N THR A 20 -0.53 12.83 16.24
CA THR A 20 -1.10 14.10 15.75
C THR A 20 -0.44 14.62 14.48
N SER A 21 0.68 14.02 14.06
CA SER A 21 1.41 14.37 12.85
C SER A 21 2.05 13.13 12.23
N LEU A 22 2.40 13.24 10.94
CA LEU A 22 3.12 12.18 10.23
C LEU A 22 4.51 11.97 10.81
N SER A 23 5.27 13.04 11.09
CA SER A 23 6.61 12.94 11.66
C SER A 23 6.62 12.21 13.00
N SER A 24 5.66 12.51 13.88
CA SER A 24 5.51 11.79 15.15
C SER A 24 5.13 10.33 14.96
N ALA A 25 4.30 10.01 13.96
CA ALA A 25 3.96 8.62 13.64
C ALA A 25 5.18 7.85 13.12
N VAL A 26 5.99 8.45 12.26
CA VAL A 26 7.23 7.85 11.72
C VAL A 26 8.23 7.60 12.85
N SER A 27 8.50 8.60 13.70
CA SER A 27 9.39 8.42 14.85
C SER A 27 8.88 7.33 15.80
N ALA A 28 7.57 7.29 16.07
CA ALA A 28 6.97 6.26 16.90
C ALA A 28 7.06 4.86 16.24
N ALA A 29 6.83 4.76 14.93
CA ALA A 29 6.93 3.51 14.18
C ALA A 29 8.35 2.95 14.20
N ASN A 30 9.36 3.80 14.12
CA ASN A 30 10.77 3.38 14.17
C ASN A 30 11.25 3.00 15.57
N ALA A 31 10.57 3.46 16.62
CA ALA A 31 10.89 3.14 18.01
C ALA A 31 10.04 1.99 18.59
N SER A 32 8.98 1.58 17.89
CA SER A 32 8.05 0.54 18.36
C SER A 32 8.36 -0.79 17.69
N GLU A 33 8.36 -1.87 18.48
CA GLU A 33 8.43 -3.23 17.95
C GLU A 33 7.04 -3.87 17.82
N GLU A 34 6.02 -3.28 18.44
CA GLU A 34 4.66 -3.79 18.47
C GLU A 34 3.62 -2.75 18.04
N GLY A 35 2.58 -3.22 17.33
CA GLY A 35 1.45 -2.39 16.93
C GLY A 35 1.74 -1.34 15.86
N LYS A 36 0.67 -0.81 15.27
CA LYS A 36 0.74 0.27 14.27
C LYS A 36 0.77 1.64 14.94
N CYS A 37 1.67 2.48 14.47
CA CYS A 37 1.69 3.92 14.73
C CYS A 37 0.96 4.64 13.61
N TRP A 38 -0.19 5.23 13.95
CA TRP A 38 -1.11 5.84 13.00
C TRP A 38 -0.91 7.35 12.90
N ALA A 39 -0.73 7.86 11.69
CA ALA A 39 -0.95 9.27 11.38
C ALA A 39 -2.35 9.45 10.81
N ALA A 40 -3.22 10.20 11.50
CA ALA A 40 -4.51 10.62 10.96
C ALA A 40 -4.40 12.04 10.40
N LEU A 41 -4.53 12.21 9.10
CA LEU A 41 -4.33 13.48 8.42
C LEU A 41 -5.53 13.80 7.53
N GLN A 42 -5.84 15.09 7.40
CA GLN A 42 -6.82 15.54 6.42
C GLN A 42 -6.18 15.51 5.04
N LEU A 43 -6.93 15.09 4.01
CA LEU A 43 -6.44 15.09 2.64
C LEU A 43 -6.11 16.53 2.19
N GLY A 44 -4.87 16.76 1.80
CA GLY A 44 -4.34 18.03 1.31
C GLY A 44 -3.11 17.81 0.43
N THR A 45 -2.76 18.80 -0.39
CA THR A 45 -1.68 18.68 -1.39
C THR A 45 -0.29 18.51 -0.78
N SER A 46 0.02 19.22 0.31
CA SER A 46 1.31 19.07 1.01
C SER A 46 1.44 17.73 1.73
N THR A 47 0.32 17.20 2.23
CA THR A 47 0.27 15.95 3.01
C THR A 47 0.69 14.73 2.18
N LEU A 48 0.46 14.74 0.87
CA LEU A 48 0.66 13.56 0.02
C LEU A 48 2.13 13.25 -0.25
N SER A 49 2.96 14.26 -0.53
CA SER A 49 4.41 14.07 -0.77
C SER A 49 5.12 13.51 0.46
N GLU A 50 4.76 14.03 1.64
CA GLU A 50 5.31 13.57 2.91
C GLU A 50 4.89 12.13 3.20
N VAL A 51 3.61 11.79 2.98
CA VAL A 51 3.09 10.42 3.14
C VAL A 51 3.81 9.44 2.22
N GLN A 52 4.00 9.79 0.95
CA GLN A 52 4.74 8.97 -0.01
C GLN A 52 6.18 8.71 0.45
N THR A 53 6.87 9.76 0.88
CA THR A 53 8.24 9.65 1.42
C THR A 53 8.28 8.75 2.65
N ALA A 54 7.30 8.86 3.55
CA ALA A 54 7.21 8.03 4.76
C ALA A 54 6.89 6.56 4.45
N LEU A 55 6.02 6.29 3.47
CA LEU A 55 5.69 4.92 3.05
C LEU A 55 6.87 4.25 2.36
N GLN A 56 7.64 4.98 1.55
CA GLN A 56 8.82 4.47 0.86
C GLN A 56 9.94 4.05 1.83
N GLN A 57 10.01 4.66 3.03
CA GLN A 57 10.92 4.22 4.09
C GLN A 57 10.58 2.82 4.63
N GLY A 58 9.38 2.30 4.35
CA GLY A 58 9.05 0.89 4.54
C GLY A 58 8.87 0.44 5.99
N SER A 59 8.65 1.36 6.93
CA SER A 59 8.44 0.98 8.33
C SER A 59 7.17 0.14 8.48
N LYS A 60 7.33 -1.15 8.81
CA LYS A 60 6.20 -2.08 8.99
C LYS A 60 5.21 -1.65 10.06
N GLN A 61 5.62 -0.80 11.00
CA GLN A 61 4.75 -0.28 12.05
C GLN A 61 4.04 1.01 11.65
N LEU A 62 4.38 1.62 10.52
CA LEU A 62 3.70 2.82 10.07
C LEU A 62 2.31 2.49 9.51
N ALA A 63 1.31 3.27 9.92
CA ALA A 63 0.02 3.33 9.26
C ALA A 63 -0.38 4.79 9.04
N VAL A 64 -0.96 5.07 7.87
CA VAL A 64 -1.45 6.41 7.52
C VAL A 64 -2.93 6.30 7.21
N LEU A 65 -3.72 7.18 7.82
CA LEU A 65 -5.12 7.40 7.51
C LEU A 65 -5.30 8.81 6.95
N LEU A 66 -5.69 8.92 5.69
CA LEU A 66 -6.15 10.16 5.09
C LEU A 66 -7.68 10.25 5.14
N VAL A 67 -8.18 11.43 5.49
CA VAL A 67 -9.61 11.73 5.49
C VAL A 67 -9.90 12.81 4.45
N ALA A 68 -10.59 12.44 3.38
CA ALA A 68 -11.04 13.36 2.34
C ALA A 68 -12.35 14.01 2.77
N THR A 69 -12.33 15.31 3.04
CA THR A 69 -13.53 16.07 3.46
C THR A 69 -14.07 16.97 2.35
N GLN A 70 -13.38 17.06 1.21
CA GLN A 70 -13.73 17.94 0.09
C GLN A 70 -13.94 17.14 -1.20
N LYS A 71 -14.85 17.61 -2.06
CA LYS A 71 -15.10 17.06 -3.40
C LYS A 71 -14.32 17.85 -4.47
N PRO A 72 -13.87 17.21 -5.55
CA PRO A 72 -13.85 15.76 -5.79
C PRO A 72 -12.72 15.06 -5.01
N VAL A 73 -12.85 13.76 -4.75
CA VAL A 73 -11.82 13.00 -4.03
C VAL A 73 -10.92 12.27 -5.03
N SER A 74 -9.64 12.69 -5.12
CA SER A 74 -8.63 11.93 -5.85
C SER A 74 -8.26 10.67 -5.08
N GLN A 75 -8.23 9.53 -5.77
CA GLN A 75 -7.68 8.26 -5.25
C GLN A 75 -6.34 7.89 -5.89
N LEU A 76 -5.83 8.72 -6.83
CA LEU A 76 -4.64 8.42 -7.61
C LEU A 76 -3.41 8.19 -6.73
N GLU A 77 -3.27 8.98 -5.67
CA GLU A 77 -2.10 8.93 -4.80
C GLU A 77 -2.11 7.70 -3.89
N VAL A 78 -3.30 7.22 -3.53
CA VAL A 78 -3.48 5.97 -2.80
C VAL A 78 -3.12 4.79 -3.71
N LEU A 79 -3.52 4.84 -4.99
CA LEU A 79 -3.13 3.83 -5.97
C LEU A 79 -1.60 3.79 -6.16
N ARG A 80 -0.92 4.95 -6.22
CA ARG A 80 0.55 4.99 -6.31
C ARG A 80 1.26 4.31 -5.15
N ALA A 81 0.67 4.29 -3.95
CA ALA A 81 1.29 3.62 -2.81
C ALA A 81 1.35 2.09 -2.97
N MET A 82 0.51 1.51 -3.83
CA MET A 82 0.61 0.08 -4.16
C MET A 82 1.92 -0.21 -4.92
N GLU A 83 2.46 0.74 -5.70
CA GLU A 83 3.69 0.57 -6.50
C GLU A 83 4.95 0.38 -5.65
N TYR A 84 4.92 0.79 -4.38
CA TYR A 84 6.07 0.63 -3.49
C TYR A 84 6.35 -0.84 -3.13
N GLY A 85 5.38 -1.73 -3.33
CA GLY A 85 5.49 -3.13 -2.95
C GLY A 85 5.38 -3.32 -1.42
N GLY A 86 4.57 -4.29 -0.99
CA GLY A 86 4.44 -4.61 0.43
C GLY A 86 3.70 -3.57 1.28
N VAL A 87 2.95 -2.65 0.66
CA VAL A 87 2.08 -1.70 1.35
C VAL A 87 0.64 -2.21 1.31
N TYR A 88 -0.02 -2.33 2.47
CA TYR A 88 -1.46 -2.53 2.48
C TYR A 88 -2.15 -1.22 2.13
N VAL A 89 -3.06 -1.25 1.16
CA VAL A 89 -3.74 -0.04 0.68
C VAL A 89 -5.24 -0.24 0.64
N ALA A 90 -6.02 0.72 1.14
CA ALA A 90 -7.46 0.64 1.04
C ALA A 90 -8.13 2.01 0.93
N ALA A 91 -9.28 2.04 0.28
CA ALA A 91 -10.14 3.22 0.21
C ALA A 91 -11.59 2.84 0.56
N GLY A 92 -12.25 3.64 1.40
CA GLY A 92 -13.56 3.30 1.95
C GLY A 92 -14.38 4.50 2.42
N GLU A 93 -15.65 4.26 2.68
CA GLU A 93 -16.51 5.23 3.35
C GLU A 93 -16.14 5.29 4.84
N LEU A 94 -16.09 6.49 5.41
CA LEU A 94 -15.68 6.72 6.80
C LEU A 94 -16.60 5.98 7.79
N GLU A 95 -17.91 6.02 7.55
CA GLU A 95 -18.96 5.46 8.40
C GLU A 95 -18.88 3.94 8.54
N SER A 96 -18.44 3.23 7.49
CA SER A 96 -18.39 1.77 7.41
C SER A 96 -16.97 1.19 7.42
N SER A 97 -15.98 2.02 7.78
CA SER A 97 -14.54 1.70 7.69
C SER A 97 -14.00 0.72 8.73
N GLY A 98 -14.80 0.27 9.70
CA GLY A 98 -14.32 -0.53 10.84
C GLY A 98 -13.60 -1.83 10.46
N ALA A 99 -14.12 -2.58 9.48
CA ALA A 99 -13.47 -3.81 9.00
C ALA A 99 -12.14 -3.49 8.28
N LEU A 100 -12.15 -2.48 7.41
CA LEU A 100 -10.99 -2.01 6.66
C LEU A 100 -9.85 -1.58 7.61
N LEU A 101 -10.16 -0.81 8.64
CA LEU A 101 -9.19 -0.34 9.63
C LEU A 101 -8.61 -1.50 10.46
N LYS A 102 -9.42 -2.51 10.78
CA LYS A 102 -8.94 -3.73 11.46
C LYS A 102 -8.00 -4.55 10.55
N GLU A 103 -8.35 -4.70 9.27
CA GLU A 103 -7.49 -5.38 8.29
C GLU A 103 -6.14 -4.65 8.15
N ALA A 104 -6.16 -3.32 8.01
CA ALA A 104 -4.96 -2.48 7.96
C ALA A 104 -4.11 -2.56 9.23
N ALA A 105 -4.74 -2.58 10.41
CA ALA A 105 -4.04 -2.72 11.70
C ALA A 105 -3.38 -4.10 11.85
N GLY A 106 -4.01 -5.15 11.31
CA GLY A 106 -3.49 -6.52 11.32
C GLY A 106 -2.50 -6.83 10.19
N TYR A 107 -2.16 -5.86 9.35
CA TYR A 107 -1.15 -6.01 8.31
C TYR A 107 0.26 -5.76 8.87
N THR A 108 1.03 -6.82 9.07
CA THR A 108 2.32 -6.77 9.79
C THR A 108 3.56 -6.82 8.90
N GLU A 109 3.39 -7.08 7.60
CA GLU A 109 4.50 -7.30 6.66
C GLU A 109 5.08 -6.00 6.08
N GLY A 110 4.36 -4.88 6.22
CA GLY A 110 4.80 -3.57 5.77
C GLY A 110 3.86 -2.47 6.24
N PRO A 111 4.00 -1.23 5.74
CA PRO A 111 3.15 -0.13 6.15
C PRO A 111 1.70 -0.29 5.65
N ALA A 112 0.78 0.46 6.24
CA ALA A 112 -0.62 0.51 5.81
C ALA A 112 -1.01 1.93 5.42
N PHE A 113 -1.80 2.08 4.36
CA PHE A 113 -2.30 3.36 3.90
C PHE A 113 -3.79 3.28 3.57
N VAL A 114 -4.58 4.05 4.29
CA VAL A 114 -6.04 4.06 4.19
C VAL A 114 -6.51 5.47 3.80
N LEU A 115 -7.41 5.55 2.81
CA LEU A 115 -8.15 6.76 2.48
C LEU A 115 -9.63 6.56 2.82
N LEU A 116 -10.14 7.40 3.71
CA LEU A 116 -11.56 7.44 4.05
C LEU A 116 -12.19 8.74 3.59
N ALA A 117 -13.45 8.68 3.17
CA ALA A 117 -14.25 9.84 2.84
C ALA A 117 -15.64 9.70 3.48
N PRO A 118 -16.24 10.77 4.03
CA PRO A 118 -17.62 10.75 4.46
C PRO A 118 -18.57 10.40 3.30
N ALA A 119 -19.66 9.69 3.60
CA ALA A 119 -20.69 9.32 2.63
C ALA A 119 -21.13 10.49 1.73
N GLU A 120 -21.37 11.66 2.33
CA GLU A 120 -21.78 12.87 1.60
C GLU A 120 -20.73 13.35 0.58
N THR A 121 -19.44 13.10 0.84
CA THR A 121 -18.30 13.47 0.00
C THR A 121 -18.11 12.54 -1.20
N ILE A 122 -18.65 11.32 -1.16
CA ILE A 122 -18.52 10.34 -2.26
C ILE A 122 -19.85 9.98 -2.92
N LYS A 123 -20.97 10.42 -2.33
CA LYS A 123 -22.31 10.19 -2.88
C LYS A 123 -22.43 10.78 -4.28
N GLY A 124 -22.74 9.90 -5.24
CA GLY A 124 -22.90 10.24 -6.65
C GLY A 124 -21.58 10.51 -7.39
N ASP A 125 -20.43 10.28 -6.75
CA ASP A 125 -19.13 10.40 -7.41
C ASP A 125 -18.82 9.10 -8.17
N GLU A 126 -19.01 9.13 -9.49
CA GLU A 126 -18.63 8.01 -10.37
C GLU A 126 -17.12 7.75 -10.35
N ASN A 127 -16.35 8.76 -9.91
CA ASN A 127 -14.92 8.70 -9.67
C ASN A 127 -14.59 8.37 -8.20
N TRP A 128 -15.48 7.70 -7.49
CA TRP A 128 -15.15 7.02 -6.23
C TRP A 128 -15.29 5.50 -6.35
N THR A 129 -14.35 4.77 -5.75
CA THR A 129 -14.34 3.30 -5.76
C THR A 129 -13.74 2.84 -4.44
N SER A 130 -14.55 2.17 -3.63
CA SER A 130 -14.04 1.52 -2.43
C SER A 130 -13.30 0.25 -2.82
N PHE A 131 -12.09 0.08 -2.32
CA PHE A 131 -11.25 -1.06 -2.66
C PHE A 131 -10.30 -1.41 -1.51
N ARG A 132 -9.71 -2.59 -1.60
CA ARG A 132 -8.64 -3.09 -0.75
C ARG A 132 -7.58 -3.76 -1.60
N TYR A 133 -6.33 -3.53 -1.26
CA TYR A 133 -5.15 -4.18 -1.80
C TYR A 133 -4.34 -4.74 -0.62
N ASP A 134 -4.29 -6.07 -0.55
CA ASP A 134 -3.51 -6.81 0.46
C ASP A 134 -2.47 -7.69 -0.25
N PRO A 135 -1.19 -7.27 -0.28
CA PRO A 135 -0.15 -7.98 -1.02
C PRO A 135 0.12 -9.41 -0.51
N ARG A 136 -0.24 -9.73 0.75
CA ARG A 136 -0.11 -11.09 1.33
C ARG A 136 -0.91 -12.16 0.59
N LYS A 137 -1.92 -11.72 -0.16
CA LYS A 137 -2.76 -12.63 -0.94
C LYS A 137 -2.00 -13.13 -2.17
N GLU A 138 -1.07 -12.36 -2.71
CA GLU A 138 -0.30 -12.76 -3.89
C GLU A 138 0.57 -13.98 -3.62
N ASP A 139 1.20 -14.05 -2.45
CA ASP A 139 1.99 -15.19 -1.99
C ASP A 139 1.16 -16.47 -1.87
N LYS A 140 -0.16 -16.33 -1.70
CA LYS A 140 -1.12 -17.42 -1.60
C LYS A 140 -1.80 -17.74 -2.94
N GLY A 141 -1.39 -17.06 -4.02
CA GLY A 141 -2.03 -17.17 -5.33
C GLY A 141 -3.46 -16.61 -5.37
N LEU A 142 -3.83 -15.78 -4.39
CA LEU A 142 -5.13 -15.11 -4.30
C LEU A 142 -5.03 -13.68 -4.84
N PRO A 143 -6.14 -13.08 -5.32
CA PRO A 143 -6.12 -11.70 -5.78
C PRO A 143 -5.86 -10.73 -4.62
N ALA A 144 -4.78 -9.95 -4.71
CA ALA A 144 -4.48 -8.88 -3.75
C ALA A 144 -5.50 -7.76 -3.77
N PHE A 145 -5.95 -7.39 -4.97
CA PHE A 145 -6.95 -6.36 -5.16
C PHE A 145 -8.38 -6.92 -5.04
N SER A 146 -9.23 -6.22 -4.30
CA SER A 146 -10.65 -6.51 -4.18
C SER A 146 -11.48 -5.24 -4.08
N THR A 147 -12.66 -5.23 -4.70
CA THR A 147 -13.63 -4.14 -4.64
C THR A 147 -15.03 -4.72 -4.70
N ASP A 148 -15.97 -4.08 -4.00
CA ASP A 148 -17.40 -4.41 -4.09
C ASP A 148 -18.08 -3.61 -5.22
N SER A 149 -17.34 -2.70 -5.87
CA SER A 149 -17.85 -1.96 -7.03
C SER A 149 -18.02 -2.88 -8.23
N THR A 150 -19.18 -2.82 -8.86
CA THR A 150 -19.42 -3.49 -10.15
C THR A 150 -18.58 -2.91 -11.28
N ARG A 151 -17.99 -1.72 -11.06
CA ARG A 151 -17.17 -1.00 -12.04
C ARG A 151 -15.81 -0.66 -11.42
N VAL A 152 -14.75 -1.26 -11.96
CA VAL A 152 -13.38 -0.82 -11.71
C VAL A 152 -13.05 0.27 -12.72
N ARG A 153 -12.65 1.45 -12.26
CA ARG A 153 -12.29 2.55 -13.15
C ARG A 153 -11.02 2.25 -13.96
N GLN A 154 -10.91 2.86 -15.13
CA GLN A 154 -9.78 2.65 -16.04
C GLN A 154 -8.42 2.94 -15.41
N GLU A 155 -8.34 3.91 -14.49
CA GLU A 155 -7.11 4.24 -13.77
C GLU A 155 -6.66 3.08 -12.87
N ILE A 156 -7.59 2.49 -12.13
CA ILE A 156 -7.36 1.30 -11.29
C ILE A 156 -7.06 0.09 -12.18
N GLN A 157 -7.79 -0.08 -13.28
CA GLN A 157 -7.55 -1.18 -14.22
C GLN A 157 -6.16 -1.06 -14.87
N GLY A 158 -5.77 0.15 -15.28
CA GLY A 158 -4.47 0.44 -15.86
C GLY A 158 -3.34 0.31 -14.84
N PHE A 159 -3.62 0.53 -13.56
CA PHE A 159 -2.72 0.22 -12.46
C PHE A 159 -2.48 -1.29 -12.32
N LEU A 160 -3.57 -2.05 -12.14
CA LEU A 160 -3.52 -3.50 -11.96
C LEU A 160 -2.90 -4.22 -13.18
N SER A 161 -3.14 -3.70 -14.39
CA SER A 161 -2.57 -4.25 -15.62
C SER A 161 -1.05 -4.03 -15.68
N ARG A 162 -0.54 -2.92 -15.14
CA ARG A 162 0.91 -2.64 -15.08
C ARG A 162 1.61 -3.54 -14.07
N GLU A 163 1.03 -3.73 -12.88
CA GLU A 163 1.59 -4.65 -11.89
C GLU A 163 1.57 -6.09 -12.38
N SER A 164 0.47 -6.55 -13.00
CA SER A 164 0.41 -7.88 -13.61
C SER A 164 1.55 -8.09 -14.62
N LEU A 165 1.86 -7.08 -15.42
CA LEU A 165 2.91 -7.13 -16.44
C LEU A 165 4.32 -7.10 -15.82
N LEU A 166 4.55 -6.28 -14.79
CA LEU A 166 5.83 -6.23 -14.05
C LEU A 166 6.06 -7.52 -13.25
N THR A 167 5.04 -8.04 -12.57
CA THR A 167 5.08 -9.31 -11.85
C THR A 167 5.30 -10.49 -12.80
N LEU A 168 4.70 -10.48 -13.99
CA LEU A 168 4.97 -11.46 -15.04
C LEU A 168 6.42 -11.40 -15.54
N ILE A 169 6.98 -10.21 -15.71
CA ILE A 169 8.39 -10.04 -16.13
C ILE A 169 9.33 -10.50 -15.02
N ALA A 170 9.09 -10.14 -13.76
CA ALA A 170 9.90 -10.57 -12.61
C ALA A 170 9.87 -12.09 -12.41
N LYS A 171 8.70 -12.72 -12.57
CA LYS A 171 8.56 -14.18 -12.54
C LYS A 171 9.24 -14.88 -13.72
N LYS A 172 9.38 -14.20 -14.86
CA LYS A 172 10.08 -14.71 -16.05
C LYS A 172 11.59 -14.49 -16.01
N SER A 173 12.08 -13.49 -15.26
CA SER A 173 13.50 -13.14 -15.15
C SER A 173 14.21 -13.79 -13.96
N LEU A 174 13.48 -14.35 -12.98
CA LEU A 174 14.06 -15.24 -11.98
C LEU A 174 14.35 -16.61 -12.64
N PRO A 175 15.61 -17.08 -12.71
CA PRO A 175 15.84 -18.47 -13.09
C PRO A 175 15.12 -19.35 -12.06
N SER A 176 14.21 -20.19 -12.54
CA SER A 176 13.48 -21.14 -11.71
C SER A 176 14.49 -21.96 -10.90
N ALA A 177 14.56 -21.71 -9.60
CA ALA A 177 15.37 -22.50 -8.68
C ALA A 177 14.70 -23.86 -8.43
N THR A 178 14.49 -24.64 -9.49
CA THR A 178 14.13 -26.06 -9.46
C THR A 178 14.67 -26.74 -10.71
N ALA A 179 15.97 -26.99 -10.71
CA ALA A 179 16.53 -28.17 -11.36
C ALA A 179 17.67 -28.67 -10.47
N ALA A 180 17.49 -29.89 -9.98
CA ALA A 180 18.43 -30.57 -9.12
C ALA A 180 19.79 -30.78 -9.81
N ASP A 181 20.83 -30.72 -8.97
CA ASP A 181 21.99 -31.61 -8.96
C ASP A 181 22.41 -32.23 -10.30
N SER A 182 23.37 -31.59 -10.96
CA SER A 182 24.45 -32.21 -11.76
C SER A 182 25.44 -31.12 -12.12
N GLY A 183 26.68 -31.28 -11.66
CA GLY A 183 27.71 -30.23 -11.68
C GLY A 183 28.11 -29.74 -13.06
N ASP A 184 28.42 -28.44 -13.14
CA ASP A 184 29.55 -27.94 -13.94
C ASP A 184 29.87 -26.49 -13.51
N ALA A 185 30.68 -26.35 -12.47
CA ALA A 185 31.20 -25.07 -11.97
C ALA A 185 32.46 -24.62 -12.75
N ALA A 186 32.47 -24.79 -14.09
CA ALA A 186 33.66 -24.53 -14.91
C ALA A 186 33.43 -23.65 -16.16
N ALA A 187 32.21 -23.17 -16.43
CA ALA A 187 31.91 -22.51 -17.72
C ALA A 187 31.63 -20.99 -17.69
N LEU A 188 31.98 -20.29 -16.60
CA LEU A 188 31.70 -18.84 -16.47
C LEU A 188 32.95 -17.94 -16.36
N SER A 189 34.15 -18.48 -16.55
CA SER A 189 35.41 -17.71 -16.45
C SER A 189 36.12 -17.43 -17.79
N GLU A 190 35.64 -17.93 -18.93
CA GLU A 190 36.34 -17.79 -20.23
C GLU A 190 35.79 -16.69 -21.16
N GLY A 191 34.80 -15.89 -20.73
CA GLY A 191 34.15 -14.90 -21.59
C GLY A 191 34.76 -13.48 -21.62
N LEU A 192 35.75 -13.16 -20.78
CA LEU A 192 36.21 -11.78 -20.55
C LEU A 192 37.64 -11.46 -21.00
N ALA A 193 38.38 -12.43 -21.56
CA ALA A 193 39.79 -12.24 -21.92
C ALA A 193 40.07 -11.87 -23.40
N ALA A 194 39.06 -11.79 -24.26
CA ALA A 194 39.25 -11.63 -25.71
C ALA A 194 39.10 -10.19 -26.25
N ALA A 195 38.92 -9.17 -25.40
CA ALA A 195 38.71 -7.78 -25.84
C ALA A 195 39.88 -6.84 -25.45
N SER A 196 41.11 -7.30 -25.59
CA SER A 196 42.31 -6.44 -25.49
C SER A 196 43.42 -6.98 -26.38
N LYS A 197 43.24 -6.81 -27.70
CA LYS A 197 44.30 -6.63 -28.71
C LYS A 197 43.66 -6.62 -30.09
N THR A 198 43.43 -5.41 -30.61
CA THR A 198 43.72 -4.98 -31.99
C THR A 198 43.59 -3.48 -32.04
#